data_AF-A0A1Q7PIX7-F1
#
_entry.id   AF-A0A1Q7PIX7-F1
#
_cell.length_a   1.000
_cell.length_b   1.000
_cell.length_c   1.000
_cell.angle_alpha   90.00
_cell.angle_beta   90.00
_cell.angle_gamma   90.00
#
_symmetry.space_group_name_H-M   'P 1'
#
loop_
_entity.id
_entity.type
_entity.pdbx_description
1 polymer ?
#
loop_
_entity_poly.entity_id
_entity_poly.type
_entity_poly.pdbx_seq_one_letter_code
_entity_poly.pdbx_strand_id
1 'polypeptide(L)'
;MKLPSRVPTLRLRIGRSSLHAEAVEHGSVTWVGEAFYAELGELADAIARLAAEPPRACRRLVVSLDRPPVQLRTLSALPPVKPQHLAALVAQQAGRFFRKNGQPLVTDAVWVGKGATRVAHAAAVEEPLVEAIAAGARAAGLWLETITPTGDGAPLMLLPNSERESRERAARRRTRRLAVAACGLWLAAGALFVGRLIWERRAVDRELAALAQPLAAVLAARRELRDAETTLNAIAAAERERGRSLGLIAAVTGALPDSSVLTSLAWTGDGTGVLVGAARHATDVVARLDRLGSLAGLRLSGPVVREPIAGREWERFTILFGRDGGRARDGS
;
A
#
# COMPACT_ATOMS: atom_id res chain seq x y z
N MET A 1 -1.92 14.78 33.96
CA MET A 1 -1.36 16.15 33.86
C MET A 1 -1.53 16.80 35.22
N LYS A 2 -0.56 16.63 36.13
CA LYS A 2 -0.57 17.29 37.47
C LYS A 2 -0.27 18.78 37.23
N LEU A 3 -1.22 19.66 37.54
CA LEU A 3 -0.96 21.10 37.48
C LEU A 3 0.09 21.49 38.53
N PRO A 4 0.96 22.47 38.25
CA PRO A 4 2.01 22.91 39.16
C PRO A 4 1.41 23.38 40.49
N SER A 5 2.07 23.02 41.58
CA SER A 5 1.78 23.32 43.00
C SER A 5 1.84 24.81 43.39
N ARG A 6 1.74 25.73 42.42
CA ARG A 6 1.91 27.19 42.60
C ARG A 6 0.61 27.98 42.68
N VAL A 7 -0.54 27.33 42.56
CA VAL A 7 -1.83 28.02 42.60
C VAL A 7 -2.37 28.01 44.04
N PRO A 8 -2.65 29.19 44.65
CA PRO A 8 -3.24 29.25 45.98
C PRO A 8 -4.58 28.50 45.99
N THR A 9 -4.75 27.66 47.00
CA THR A 9 -5.87 26.73 47.13
C THR A 9 -6.68 27.10 48.36
N LEU A 10 -7.98 27.30 48.17
CA LEU A 10 -8.94 27.45 49.26
C LEU A 10 -9.34 26.07 49.74
N ARG A 11 -9.14 25.78 51.02
CA ARG A 11 -9.64 24.60 51.69
C ARG A 11 -10.87 24.98 52.49
N LEU A 12 -11.99 24.32 52.25
CA LEU A 12 -13.21 24.50 53.02
C LEU A 12 -13.49 23.26 53.85
N ARG A 13 -13.84 23.46 55.11
CA ARG A 13 -14.39 22.46 56.01
C ARG A 13 -15.84 22.82 56.28
N ILE A 14 -16.74 21.91 55.94
CA ILE A 14 -18.18 22.15 56.02
C ILE A 14 -18.77 21.24 57.10
N GLY A 15 -19.27 21.87 58.15
CA GLY A 15 -20.07 21.24 59.19
C GLY A 15 -21.56 21.35 58.89
N ARG A 16 -22.40 21.13 59.90
CA ARG A 16 -23.87 21.21 59.77
C ARG A 16 -24.39 22.62 59.47
N SER A 17 -23.76 23.63 60.08
CA SER A 17 -24.18 25.05 60.00
C SER A 17 -23.00 26.01 60.03
N SER A 18 -21.78 25.48 59.89
CA SER A 18 -20.53 26.24 59.90
C SER A 18 -19.67 25.85 58.72
N LEU A 19 -18.92 26.84 58.24
CA LEU A 19 -18.02 26.78 57.11
C LEU A 19 -16.71 27.40 57.55
N HIS A 20 -15.67 26.59 57.68
CA HIS A 20 -14.33 27.06 57.99
C HIS A 20 -13.48 27.04 56.73
N ALA A 21 -12.81 28.14 56.43
CA ALA A 21 -12.03 28.34 55.22
C ALA A 21 -10.57 28.61 55.56
N GLU A 22 -9.68 27.99 54.81
CA GLU A 22 -8.23 28.20 54.92
C GLU A 22 -7.67 28.43 53.52
N ALA A 23 -7.04 29.58 53.28
CA ALA A 23 -6.24 29.79 52.08
C ALA A 23 -4.86 29.19 52.32
N VAL A 24 -4.45 28.25 51.46
CA VAL A 24 -3.16 27.58 51.55
C VAL A 24 -2.32 27.90 50.33
N GLU A 25 -1.11 28.39 50.56
CA GLU A 25 -0.13 28.72 49.55
C GLU A 25 1.23 28.11 49.93
N HIS A 26 1.85 27.39 49.00
CA HIS A 26 3.12 26.66 49.24
C HIS A 26 3.11 25.73 50.47
N GLY A 27 1.93 25.22 50.85
CA GLY A 27 1.76 24.35 52.02
C GLY A 27 1.58 25.10 53.35
N SER A 28 1.69 26.43 53.35
CA SER A 28 1.46 27.27 54.50
C SER A 28 0.06 27.89 54.45
N VAL A 29 -0.62 27.95 55.59
CA VAL A 29 -1.91 28.65 55.71
C VAL A 29 -1.62 30.15 55.75
N THR A 30 -2.17 30.90 54.80
CA THR A 30 -1.96 32.35 54.66
C THR A 30 -3.15 33.16 55.15
N TRP A 31 -4.34 32.56 55.19
CA TRP A 31 -5.56 33.20 55.66
C TRP A 31 -6.53 32.15 56.18
N VAL A 32 -7.33 32.53 57.18
CA VAL A 32 -8.38 31.70 57.78
C VAL A 32 -9.63 32.56 57.96
N GLY A 33 -10.79 32.00 57.66
CA GLY A 33 -12.09 32.65 57.88
C GLY A 33 -13.16 31.64 58.25
N GLU A 34 -14.22 32.10 58.90
CA GLU A 34 -15.35 31.26 59.28
C GLU A 34 -16.65 31.97 58.88
N ALA A 35 -17.62 31.18 58.42
CA ALA A 35 -18.97 31.62 58.14
C ALA A 35 -19.98 30.62 58.70
N PHE A 36 -21.17 31.12 59.03
CA PHE A 36 -22.30 30.30 59.41
C PHE A 36 -23.38 30.41 58.33
N TYR A 37 -24.16 29.35 58.18
CA TYR A 37 -25.31 29.29 57.29
C TYR A 37 -26.44 28.53 57.99
N ALA A 38 -27.67 29.01 57.82
CA ALA A 38 -28.85 28.38 58.41
C ALA A 38 -29.53 27.44 57.40
N GLU A 39 -29.58 27.88 56.13
CA GLU A 39 -30.21 27.13 55.05
C GLU A 39 -29.21 26.79 53.94
N LEU A 40 -29.53 25.74 53.18
CA LEU A 40 -28.65 25.28 52.12
C LEU A 40 -28.55 26.28 50.95
N GLY A 41 -29.58 27.10 50.73
CA GLY A 41 -29.54 28.18 49.74
C GLY A 41 -28.48 29.22 50.05
N GLU A 42 -28.22 29.50 51.33
CA GLU A 42 -27.23 30.48 51.79
C GLU A 42 -25.79 29.98 51.67
N LEU A 43 -25.59 28.66 51.54
CA LEU A 43 -24.27 28.05 51.50
C LEU A 43 -23.45 28.54 50.28
N ALA A 44 -24.09 28.72 49.13
CA ALA A 44 -23.41 29.20 47.93
C ALA A 44 -22.86 30.63 48.13
N ASP A 45 -23.66 31.50 48.75
CA ASP A 45 -23.28 32.88 49.05
C ASP A 45 -22.20 32.94 50.14
N ALA A 46 -22.30 32.10 51.17
CA ALA A 46 -21.27 31.98 52.20
C ALA A 46 -19.92 31.55 51.61
N ILE A 47 -19.92 30.59 50.67
CA ILE A 47 -18.72 30.16 49.94
C ILE A 47 -18.16 31.31 49.10
N ALA A 48 -19.00 32.04 48.36
CA ALA A 48 -18.58 33.17 47.54
C ALA A 48 -17.96 34.31 48.38
N ARG A 49 -18.54 34.60 49.54
CA ARG A 49 -18.01 35.57 50.50
C ARG A 49 -16.63 35.16 51.01
N LEU A 50 -16.49 33.94 51.54
CA LEU A 50 -15.20 33.44 52.04
C LEU A 50 -14.15 33.28 50.93
N ALA A 51 -14.57 33.14 49.66
CA ALA A 51 -13.64 33.10 48.53
C ALA A 51 -13.06 34.47 48.16
N ALA A 52 -13.73 35.56 48.52
CA ALA A 52 -13.33 36.93 48.20
C ALA A 52 -12.43 37.58 49.27
N GLU A 53 -12.47 37.08 50.52
CA GLU A 53 -11.70 37.61 51.65
C GLU A 53 -10.18 37.34 51.64
N PRO A 54 -9.65 36.25 51.07
CA PRO A 54 -8.21 35.98 51.07
C PRO A 54 -7.41 37.07 50.34
N PRO A 55 -6.21 37.43 50.83
CA PRO A 55 -5.38 38.50 50.24
C PRO A 55 -4.89 38.17 48.82
N ARG A 56 -4.91 36.90 48.42
CA ARG A 56 -4.61 36.43 47.07
C ARG A 56 -5.77 35.61 46.54
N ALA A 57 -6.16 35.88 45.30
CA ALA A 57 -7.23 35.17 44.62
C ALA A 57 -6.90 33.67 44.50
N CYS A 58 -7.65 32.84 45.22
CA CYS A 58 -7.60 31.39 45.08
C CYS A 58 -8.33 30.98 43.79
N ARG A 59 -7.81 29.98 43.08
CA ARG A 59 -8.50 29.41 41.88
C ARG A 59 -8.91 27.95 42.06
N ARG A 60 -8.41 27.30 43.10
CA ARG A 60 -8.69 25.89 43.42
C ARG A 60 -9.44 25.82 44.73
N LEU A 61 -10.41 24.90 44.79
CA LEU A 61 -11.21 24.63 45.96
C LEU A 61 -11.13 23.15 46.31
N VAL A 62 -10.73 22.86 47.55
CA VAL A 62 -10.77 21.52 48.14
C VAL A 62 -11.75 21.57 49.30
N VAL A 63 -12.77 20.72 49.28
CA VAL A 63 -13.78 20.68 50.33
C VAL A 63 -13.66 19.41 51.13
N SER A 64 -13.78 19.56 52.44
CA SER A 64 -13.85 18.50 53.42
C SER A 64 -15.15 18.60 54.21
N LEU A 65 -15.85 17.48 54.37
CA LEU A 65 -17.16 17.42 55.03
C LEU A 65 -17.00 16.78 56.41
N ASP A 66 -17.36 17.53 57.45
CA ASP A 66 -17.40 17.01 58.81
C ASP A 66 -18.70 16.20 59.04
N ARG A 67 -18.76 15.38 60.09
CA ARG A 67 -20.02 14.78 60.55
C ARG A 67 -20.85 15.87 61.24
N PRO A 68 -22.19 15.90 61.12
CA PRO A 68 -23.10 14.89 60.56
C PRO A 68 -23.45 14.92 59.06
N PRO A 69 -23.19 15.96 58.23
CA PRO A 69 -23.68 15.96 56.84
C PRO A 69 -23.14 14.82 55.97
N VAL A 70 -21.98 14.24 56.33
CA VAL A 70 -21.47 13.01 55.73
C VAL A 70 -21.70 11.78 56.61
N GLN A 71 -22.25 10.73 56.02
CA GLN A 71 -22.40 9.41 56.66
C GLN A 71 -21.24 8.51 56.24
N LEU A 72 -20.44 8.05 57.20
CA LEU A 72 -19.34 7.11 56.98
C LEU A 72 -19.72 5.72 57.49
N ARG A 73 -19.46 4.69 56.68
CA ARG A 73 -19.77 3.30 56.99
C ARG A 73 -18.63 2.38 56.55
N THR A 74 -18.36 1.40 57.40
CA THR A 74 -17.52 0.25 57.08
C THR A 74 -18.44 -0.90 56.68
N LEU A 75 -18.38 -1.31 55.41
CA LEU A 75 -19.22 -2.34 54.82
C LEU A 75 -18.46 -3.66 54.75
N SER A 76 -19.04 -4.70 55.35
CA SER A 76 -18.58 -6.09 55.26
C SER A 76 -19.59 -6.94 54.48
N ALA A 77 -19.18 -8.14 54.08
CA ALA A 77 -20.03 -9.10 53.36
C ALA A 77 -20.62 -8.57 52.02
N LEU A 78 -19.88 -7.68 51.35
CA LEU A 78 -20.21 -7.26 49.99
C LEU A 78 -19.80 -8.35 48.97
N PRO A 79 -20.54 -8.52 47.86
CA PRO A 79 -20.16 -9.46 46.83
C PRO A 79 -18.80 -9.07 46.21
N PRO A 80 -18.02 -10.05 45.73
CA PRO A 80 -16.68 -9.80 45.20
C PRO A 80 -16.76 -9.05 43.87
N VAL A 81 -16.61 -7.73 43.92
CA VAL A 81 -16.56 -6.86 42.74
C VAL A 81 -15.17 -6.25 42.55
N LYS A 82 -14.80 -5.99 41.29
CA LYS A 82 -13.57 -5.25 40.99
C LYS A 82 -13.64 -3.86 41.63
N PRO A 83 -12.50 -3.28 42.08
CA PRO A 83 -12.48 -1.96 42.71
C PRO A 83 -13.23 -0.87 41.93
N GLN A 84 -13.10 -0.87 40.60
CA GLN A 84 -13.78 0.07 39.70
C GLN A 84 -15.33 0.00 39.74
N HIS A 85 -15.91 -1.11 40.18
CA HIS A 85 -17.37 -1.31 40.23
C HIS A 85 -17.94 -1.18 41.64
N LEU A 86 -17.10 -1.07 42.68
CA LEU A 86 -17.53 -1.00 44.07
C LEU A 86 -18.40 0.24 44.33
N ALA A 87 -17.96 1.42 43.89
CA ALA A 87 -18.70 2.66 44.07
C ALA A 87 -20.09 2.60 43.41
N ALA A 88 -20.18 2.01 42.20
CA ALA A 88 -21.45 1.83 41.50
C ALA A 88 -22.39 0.86 42.23
N LEU A 89 -21.86 -0.24 42.78
CA LEU A 89 -22.64 -1.19 43.58
C LEU A 89 -23.20 -0.51 44.83
N VAL A 90 -22.37 0.25 45.55
CA VAL A 90 -22.79 0.98 46.75
C VAL A 90 -23.82 2.05 46.42
N ALA A 91 -23.67 2.75 45.29
CA ALA A 91 -24.66 3.73 44.82
C ALA A 91 -26.02 3.08 44.53
N GLN A 92 -26.05 1.93 43.84
CA GLN A 92 -27.30 1.20 43.55
C GLN A 92 -28.00 0.71 44.82
N GLN A 93 -27.23 0.35 45.85
CA GLN A 93 -27.74 -0.18 47.11
C GLN A 93 -27.67 0.87 48.25
N ALA A 94 -27.61 2.16 47.94
CA ALA A 94 -27.37 3.20 48.93
C ALA A 94 -28.39 3.18 50.08
N GLY A 95 -29.65 2.84 49.81
CA GLY A 95 -30.70 2.75 50.84
C GLY A 95 -30.52 1.59 51.84
N ARG A 96 -29.73 0.57 51.50
CA ARG A 96 -29.40 -0.53 52.41
C ARG A 96 -28.31 -0.12 53.41
N PHE A 97 -27.39 0.74 52.97
CA PHE A 97 -26.18 1.08 53.74
C PHE A 97 -26.29 2.42 54.47
N PHE A 98 -27.08 3.35 53.94
CA PHE A 98 -27.15 4.73 54.41
C PHE A 98 -28.60 5.15 54.66
N ARG A 99 -28.75 6.07 55.61
CA ARG A 99 -30.06 6.67 55.92
C ARG A 99 -30.40 7.68 54.83
N LYS A 100 -31.60 7.55 54.25
CA LYS A 100 -32.16 8.48 53.29
C LYS A 100 -33.18 9.36 54.00
N ASN A 101 -32.98 10.68 53.99
CA ASN A 101 -33.92 11.65 54.54
C ASN A 101 -34.84 12.21 53.44
N GLY A 102 -35.30 11.36 52.51
CA GLY A 102 -36.11 11.78 51.37
C GLY A 102 -35.33 12.47 50.23
N GLN A 103 -34.04 12.73 50.40
CA GLN A 103 -33.17 13.31 49.38
C GLN A 103 -32.28 12.24 48.70
N PRO A 104 -31.89 12.44 47.43
CA PRO A 104 -30.93 11.57 46.77
C PRO A 104 -29.55 11.67 47.43
N LEU A 105 -28.78 10.58 47.37
CA LEU A 105 -27.47 10.47 48.01
C LEU A 105 -26.37 10.34 46.95
N VAL A 106 -25.32 11.14 47.09
CA VAL A 106 -24.04 10.94 46.42
C VAL A 106 -23.21 10.00 47.28
N THR A 107 -22.76 8.89 46.71
CA THR A 107 -21.98 7.88 47.43
C THR A 107 -20.64 7.63 46.77
N ASP A 108 -19.66 7.23 47.57
CA ASP A 108 -18.43 6.64 47.08
C ASP A 108 -17.95 5.53 48.02
N ALA A 109 -17.17 4.59 47.49
CA ALA A 109 -16.67 3.46 48.26
C ALA A 109 -15.33 2.94 47.73
N VAL A 110 -14.46 2.57 48.67
CA VAL A 110 -13.12 2.04 48.40
C VAL A 110 -12.89 0.79 49.26
N TRP A 111 -12.28 -0.23 48.65
CA TRP A 111 -11.83 -1.41 49.39
C TRP A 111 -10.64 -1.03 50.30
N VAL A 112 -10.76 -1.36 51.58
CA VAL A 112 -9.72 -1.15 52.59
C VAL A 112 -9.29 -2.53 53.11
N GLY A 113 -8.00 -2.84 52.96
CA GLY A 113 -7.41 -4.12 53.35
C GLY A 113 -7.06 -5.05 52.18
N LYS A 114 -6.04 -5.90 52.40
CA LYS A 114 -5.60 -6.95 51.46
C LYS A 114 -5.99 -8.31 52.05
N GLY A 115 -6.87 -9.07 51.39
CA GLY A 115 -7.27 -10.41 51.87
C GLY A 115 -8.62 -10.91 51.36
N ALA A 116 -9.03 -12.09 51.84
CA ALA A 116 -10.29 -12.76 51.50
C ALA A 116 -11.53 -12.11 52.14
N THR A 117 -11.36 -11.47 53.30
CA THR A 117 -12.38 -10.64 53.97
C THR A 117 -12.20 -9.18 53.58
N ARG A 118 -12.52 -8.84 52.32
CA ARG A 118 -12.45 -7.44 51.88
C ARG A 118 -13.52 -6.63 52.60
N VAL A 119 -13.09 -5.56 53.24
CA VAL A 119 -13.95 -4.56 53.88
C VAL A 119 -13.93 -3.32 53.00
N ALA A 120 -15.09 -2.70 52.77
CA ALA A 120 -15.16 -1.44 52.05
C ALA A 120 -15.42 -0.29 53.03
N HIS A 121 -14.70 0.81 52.89
CA HIS A 121 -15.12 2.08 53.47
C HIS A 121 -16.00 2.77 52.45
N ALA A 122 -17.14 3.29 52.91
CA ALA A 122 -18.11 3.96 52.07
C ALA A 122 -18.59 5.25 52.74
N ALA A 123 -18.77 6.28 51.93
CA ALA A 123 -19.32 7.56 52.35
C ALA A 123 -20.58 7.87 51.56
N ALA A 124 -21.53 8.54 52.21
CA ALA A 124 -22.72 9.10 51.58
C ALA A 124 -23.00 10.50 52.09
N VAL A 125 -23.45 11.36 51.19
CA VAL A 125 -23.88 12.73 51.47
C VAL A 125 -25.12 13.04 50.64
N GLU A 126 -25.99 13.91 51.15
CA GLU A 126 -27.17 14.35 50.40
C GLU A 126 -26.75 15.18 49.17
N GLU A 127 -27.29 14.83 48.01
CA GLU A 127 -26.95 15.47 46.72
C GLU A 127 -27.20 16.99 46.71
N PRO A 128 -28.29 17.53 47.30
CA PRO A 128 -28.48 18.97 47.37
C PRO A 128 -27.29 19.70 48.01
N LEU A 129 -26.69 19.13 49.07
CA LEU A 129 -25.55 19.75 49.75
C LEU A 129 -24.34 19.85 48.83
N VAL A 130 -24.04 18.76 48.13
CA VAL A 130 -22.92 18.68 47.20
C VAL A 130 -23.12 19.60 46.00
N GLU A 131 -24.35 19.71 45.50
CA GLU A 131 -24.71 20.65 44.43
C GLU A 131 -24.60 22.11 44.87
N ALA A 132 -25.02 22.44 46.09
CA ALA A 132 -24.86 23.79 46.64
C ALA A 132 -23.37 24.19 46.77
N ILE A 133 -22.52 23.26 47.18
CA ILE A 133 -21.06 23.46 47.22
C ILE A 133 -20.51 23.71 45.82
N ALA A 134 -20.91 22.88 44.84
CA ALA A 134 -20.47 23.04 43.46
C ALA A 134 -20.99 24.35 42.83
N ALA A 135 -22.22 24.75 43.14
CA ALA A 135 -22.81 26.01 42.71
C ALA A 135 -22.06 27.21 43.31
N GLY A 136 -21.78 27.19 44.63
CA GLY A 136 -20.98 28.22 45.30
C GLY A 136 -19.57 28.33 44.72
N ALA A 137 -18.92 27.19 44.45
CA ALA A 137 -17.61 27.16 43.79
C ALA A 137 -17.67 27.82 42.40
N ARG A 138 -18.68 27.49 41.59
CA ARG A 138 -18.88 28.07 40.25
C ARG A 138 -19.16 29.57 40.32
N ALA A 139 -20.02 30.02 41.24
CA ALA A 139 -20.33 31.43 41.44
C ALA A 139 -19.09 32.24 41.86
N ALA A 140 -18.24 31.64 42.69
CA ALA A 140 -16.97 32.23 43.12
C ALA A 140 -15.84 32.13 42.06
N GLY A 141 -16.08 31.52 40.90
CA GLY A 141 -15.05 31.30 39.88
C GLY A 141 -13.95 30.31 40.29
N LEU A 142 -14.22 29.47 41.31
CA LEU A 142 -13.30 28.47 41.84
C LEU A 142 -13.44 27.14 41.10
N TRP A 143 -12.31 26.47 40.86
CA TRP A 143 -12.30 25.08 40.41
C TRP A 143 -12.44 24.15 41.62
N LEU A 144 -13.63 23.59 41.81
CA LEU A 144 -13.87 22.50 42.76
C LEU A 144 -13.10 21.23 42.35
N GLU A 145 -12.06 20.91 43.09
CA GLU A 145 -11.18 19.78 42.79
C GLU A 145 -11.73 18.48 43.37
N THR A 146 -11.98 18.48 44.68
CA THR A 146 -12.42 17.32 45.46
C THR A 146 -13.40 17.73 46.56
N ILE A 147 -14.33 16.82 46.88
CA ILE A 147 -15.11 16.83 48.12
C ILE A 147 -14.81 15.51 48.82
N THR A 148 -14.26 15.57 50.02
CA THR A 148 -13.84 14.39 50.79
C THR A 148 -14.45 14.41 52.18
N PRO A 149 -14.78 13.27 52.79
CA PRO A 149 -15.12 13.24 54.21
C PRO A 149 -13.89 13.59 55.07
N THR A 150 -14.10 14.31 56.17
CA THR A 150 -13.06 14.54 57.17
C THR A 150 -12.89 13.29 58.05
N GLY A 151 -11.64 12.92 58.35
CA GLY A 151 -11.32 11.90 59.35
C GLY A 151 -11.35 10.45 58.85
N ASP A 152 -11.53 10.22 57.55
CA ASP A 152 -11.31 8.90 56.94
C ASP A 152 -9.96 8.90 56.21
N GLY A 153 -9.09 7.93 56.51
CA GLY A 153 -7.83 7.74 55.81
C GLY A 153 -8.00 7.15 54.40
N ALA A 154 -9.23 6.75 54.04
CA ALA A 154 -9.59 6.24 52.73
C ALA A 154 -9.81 7.39 51.71
N PRO A 155 -9.33 7.25 50.45
CA PRO A 155 -9.48 8.26 49.41
C PRO A 155 -10.90 8.24 48.82
N LEU A 156 -11.90 8.67 49.61
CA LEU A 156 -13.30 8.76 49.20
C LEU A 156 -13.58 10.12 48.54
N MET A 157 -14.25 10.11 47.39
CA MET A 157 -14.49 11.29 46.56
C MET A 157 -15.99 11.49 46.28
N LEU A 158 -16.60 12.43 47.00
CA LEU A 158 -18.03 12.73 46.96
C LEU A 158 -18.35 13.87 45.98
N LEU A 159 -17.86 13.78 44.73
CA LEU A 159 -18.23 14.75 43.70
C LEU A 159 -19.67 14.55 43.22
N PRO A 160 -20.40 15.64 42.91
CA PRO A 160 -21.77 15.54 42.40
C PRO A 160 -21.78 14.85 41.03
N ASN A 161 -22.91 14.21 40.70
CA ASN A 161 -23.09 13.52 39.43
C ASN A 161 -22.95 14.47 38.24
N SER A 162 -23.44 15.71 38.37
CA SER A 162 -23.32 16.76 37.35
C SER A 162 -21.87 17.09 36.98
N GLU A 163 -20.97 17.18 37.97
CA GLU A 163 -19.54 17.43 37.76
C GLU A 163 -18.78 16.20 37.27
N ARG A 164 -19.19 15.00 37.69
CA ARG A 164 -18.64 13.74 37.15
C ARG A 164 -18.95 13.63 35.65
N GLU A 165 -20.18 13.89 35.25
CA GLU A 165 -20.60 13.90 33.85
C GLU A 165 -19.92 15.00 33.03
N SER A 166 -19.76 16.22 33.58
CA SER A 166 -19.08 17.33 32.90
C SER A 166 -17.63 16.96 32.54
N ARG A 167 -16.92 16.34 33.50
CA ARG A 167 -15.52 15.90 33.33
C ARG A 167 -15.41 14.77 32.32
N GLU A 168 -16.33 13.80 32.34
CA GLU A 168 -16.36 12.74 31.34
C GLU A 168 -16.58 13.28 29.93
N ARG A 169 -17.53 14.21 29.74
CA ARG A 169 -17.79 14.83 28.43
C ARG A 169 -16.55 15.60 27.94
N ALA A 170 -15.86 16.31 28.83
CA ALA A 170 -14.62 17.01 28.49
C ALA A 170 -13.49 16.03 28.10
N ALA A 171 -13.33 14.92 28.83
CA ALA A 171 -12.36 13.87 28.50
C ALA A 171 -12.68 13.18 27.16
N ARG A 172 -13.95 12.89 26.89
CA ARG A 172 -14.42 12.35 25.60
C ARG A 172 -14.15 13.31 24.43
N ARG A 173 -14.33 14.61 24.63
CA ARG A 173 -13.98 15.63 23.62
C ARG A 173 -12.48 15.67 23.35
N ARG A 174 -11.64 15.60 24.39
CA ARG A 174 -10.17 15.58 24.22
C ARG A 174 -9.70 14.32 23.51
N THR A 175 -10.17 13.15 23.93
CA THR A 175 -9.84 11.87 23.28
C THR A 175 -10.31 11.85 21.83
N ARG A 176 -11.52 12.34 21.53
CA ARG A 176 -12.00 12.51 20.14
C ARG A 176 -11.11 13.44 19.32
N ARG A 177 -10.68 14.58 19.87
CA ARG A 177 -9.74 15.49 19.18
C ARG A 177 -8.40 14.83 18.89
N LEU A 178 -7.85 14.09 19.85
CA LEU A 178 -6.61 13.33 19.68
C LEU A 178 -6.76 12.23 18.61
N ALA A 179 -7.89 11.51 18.61
CA ALA A 179 -8.16 10.50 17.60
C ALA A 179 -8.24 11.11 16.20
N VAL A 180 -8.93 12.24 16.04
CA VAL A 180 -9.01 12.96 14.75
C VAL A 180 -7.62 13.43 14.31
N ALA A 181 -6.83 13.98 15.21
CA ALA A 181 -5.45 14.40 14.90
C ALA A 181 -4.57 13.21 14.47
N ALA A 182 -4.67 12.08 15.16
CA ALA A 182 -3.94 10.86 14.81
C ALA A 182 -4.37 10.31 13.45
N CYS A 183 -5.67 10.27 13.15
CA CYS A 183 -6.17 9.89 11.83
C CYS A 183 -5.68 10.84 10.73
N GLY A 184 -5.70 12.16 10.98
CA GLY A 184 -5.20 13.16 10.04
C GLY A 184 -3.71 12.98 9.74
N LEU A 185 -2.90 12.69 10.77
CA LEU A 185 -1.47 12.41 10.61
C LEU A 185 -1.22 11.16 9.74
N TRP A 186 -1.96 10.08 9.97
CA TRP A 186 -1.86 8.87 9.15
C TRP A 186 -2.28 9.09 7.69
N LEU A 187 -3.35 9.85 7.45
CA LEU A 187 -3.78 10.19 6.09
C LEU A 187 -2.73 11.06 5.37
N ALA A 188 -2.13 12.03 6.06
CA ALA A 188 -1.07 12.85 5.49
C ALA A 188 0.18 12.02 5.12
N ALA A 189 0.59 11.09 6.00
CA ALA A 189 1.68 10.17 5.72
C ALA A 189 1.40 9.28 4.51
N GLY A 190 0.18 8.73 4.41
CA GLY A 190 -0.26 7.94 3.27
C GLY A 190 -0.28 8.74 1.96
N ALA A 191 -0.78 9.97 1.99
CA ALA A 191 -0.81 10.86 0.84
C ALA A 191 0.60 11.22 0.34
N LEU A 192 1.54 11.50 1.26
CA LEU A 192 2.94 11.75 0.93
C LEU A 192 3.61 10.53 0.30
N PHE A 193 3.34 9.34 0.82
CA PHE A 193 3.87 8.08 0.27
C PHE A 193 3.36 7.82 -1.15
N VAL A 194 2.04 7.92 -1.38
CA VAL A 194 1.44 7.76 -2.71
C VAL A 194 1.94 8.84 -3.68
N GLY A 195 2.04 10.08 -3.22
CA GLY A 195 2.57 11.19 -4.02
C GLY A 195 4.01 10.93 -4.47
N ARG A 196 4.87 10.46 -3.56
CA ARG A 196 6.25 10.06 -3.88
C ARG A 196 6.29 8.93 -4.91
N LEU A 197 5.46 7.90 -4.74
CA LEU A 197 5.40 6.76 -5.66
C LEU A 197 5.01 7.17 -7.08
N ILE A 198 4.04 8.09 -7.22
CA ILE A 198 3.62 8.64 -8.51
C ILE A 198 4.76 9.44 -9.15
N TRP A 199 5.54 10.15 -8.33
CA TRP A 199 6.68 10.94 -8.81
C TRP A 199 7.82 10.07 -9.32
N GLU A 200 8.21 9.05 -8.54
CA GLU A 200 9.20 8.04 -8.92
C GLU A 200 8.76 7.30 -10.20
N ARG A 201 7.49 6.88 -10.28
CA ARG A 201 6.95 6.24 -11.49
C ARG A 201 7.05 7.15 -12.71
N ARG A 202 6.69 8.44 -12.59
CA ARG A 202 6.82 9.41 -13.68
C ARG A 202 8.27 9.65 -14.10
N ALA A 203 9.22 9.57 -13.18
CA ALA A 203 10.64 9.67 -13.52
C ALA A 203 11.09 8.47 -14.35
N VAL A 204 10.72 7.25 -13.92
CA VAL A 204 11.01 6.01 -14.65
C VAL A 204 10.36 5.99 -16.03
N ASP A 205 9.10 6.41 -16.14
CA ASP A 205 8.40 6.47 -17.43
C ASP A 205 9.10 7.43 -18.41
N ARG A 206 9.68 8.53 -17.92
CA ARG A 206 10.49 9.45 -18.75
C ARG A 206 11.80 8.80 -19.19
N GLU A 207 12.48 8.08 -18.31
CA GLU A 207 13.72 7.36 -18.66
C GLU A 207 13.44 6.27 -19.71
N LEU A 208 12.36 5.51 -19.55
CA LEU A 208 11.92 4.52 -20.53
C LEU A 208 11.59 5.16 -21.88
N ALA A 209 10.90 6.30 -21.89
CA ALA A 209 10.60 7.04 -23.12
C ALA A 209 11.89 7.54 -23.80
N ALA A 210 12.88 7.99 -23.03
CA ALA A 210 14.17 8.42 -23.58
C ALA A 210 14.96 7.26 -24.20
N LEU A 211 14.84 6.04 -23.65
CA LEU A 211 15.52 4.84 -24.16
C LEU A 211 14.82 4.18 -25.36
N ALA A 212 13.57 4.54 -25.65
CA ALA A 212 12.83 3.97 -26.77
C ALA A 212 13.47 4.28 -28.14
N GLN A 213 14.00 5.49 -28.31
CA GLN A 213 14.62 5.93 -29.56
C GLN A 213 15.97 5.21 -29.85
N PRO A 214 16.91 5.10 -28.88
CA PRO A 214 18.11 4.26 -29.04
C PRO A 214 17.79 2.80 -29.36
N LEU A 215 16.80 2.21 -28.69
CA LEU A 215 16.41 0.82 -28.93
C LEU A 215 15.89 0.63 -30.36
N ALA A 216 15.05 1.56 -30.85
CA ALA A 216 14.57 1.54 -32.23
C ALA A 216 15.70 1.64 -33.25
N ALA A 217 16.72 2.49 -33.00
CA ALA A 217 17.89 2.61 -33.85
C ALA A 217 18.72 1.31 -33.89
N VAL A 218 18.95 0.68 -32.74
CA VAL A 218 19.67 -0.60 -32.67
C VAL A 218 18.90 -1.72 -33.39
N LEU A 219 17.57 -1.75 -33.25
CA LEU A 219 16.74 -2.72 -33.97
C LEU A 219 16.72 -2.47 -35.48
N ALA A 220 16.74 -1.21 -35.93
CA ALA A 220 16.85 -0.87 -37.34
C ALA A 220 18.20 -1.32 -37.93
N ALA A 221 19.32 -1.02 -37.24
CA ALA A 221 20.64 -1.47 -37.65
C ALA A 221 20.75 -3.00 -37.71
N ARG A 222 20.13 -3.73 -36.78
CA ARG A 222 20.05 -5.20 -36.83
C ARG A 222 19.27 -5.72 -38.02
N ARG A 223 18.24 -5.00 -38.49
CA ARG A 223 17.49 -5.38 -39.70
C ARG A 223 18.34 -5.15 -40.94
N GLU A 224 19.01 -4.01 -41.05
CA GLU A 224 19.92 -3.72 -42.17
C GLU A 224 21.05 -4.76 -42.29
N LEU A 225 21.63 -5.20 -41.17
CA LEU A 225 22.64 -6.27 -41.18
C LEU A 225 22.09 -7.60 -41.70
N ARG A 226 20.85 -7.97 -41.31
CA ARG A 226 20.20 -9.17 -41.84
C ARG A 226 19.90 -9.05 -43.32
N ASP A 227 19.44 -7.89 -43.77
CA ASP A 227 19.17 -7.64 -45.18
C ASP A 227 20.46 -7.71 -46.02
N ALA A 228 21.57 -7.15 -45.50
CA ALA A 228 22.89 -7.29 -46.11
C ALA A 228 23.34 -8.75 -46.19
N GLU A 229 23.15 -9.54 -45.12
CA GLU A 229 23.46 -10.97 -45.10
C GLU A 229 22.64 -11.76 -46.14
N THR A 230 21.34 -11.47 -46.27
CA THR A 230 20.51 -12.10 -47.30
C THR A 230 20.97 -11.74 -48.72
N THR A 231 21.41 -10.51 -48.93
CA THR A 231 21.94 -10.05 -50.22
C THR A 231 23.26 -10.73 -50.56
N LEU A 232 24.18 -10.86 -49.60
CA LEU A 232 25.44 -11.58 -49.77
C LEU A 232 25.20 -13.06 -50.08
N ASN A 233 24.26 -13.71 -49.39
CA ASN A 233 23.88 -15.08 -49.66
C ASN A 233 23.30 -15.26 -51.07
N ALA A 234 22.51 -14.30 -51.55
CA ALA A 234 21.98 -14.31 -52.91
C ALA A 234 23.08 -14.15 -53.97
N ILE A 235 24.04 -13.24 -53.75
CA ILE A 235 25.21 -13.06 -54.64
C ILE A 235 26.04 -14.35 -54.68
N ALA A 236 26.36 -14.93 -53.52
CA ALA A 236 27.13 -16.16 -53.42
C ALA A 236 26.41 -17.35 -54.07
N ALA A 237 25.08 -17.38 -54.06
CA ALA A 237 24.29 -18.38 -54.78
C ALA A 237 24.39 -18.18 -56.30
N ALA A 238 24.26 -16.94 -56.78
CA ALA A 238 24.39 -16.61 -58.20
C ALA A 238 25.79 -16.89 -58.75
N GLU A 239 26.85 -16.63 -57.98
CA GLU A 239 28.22 -16.97 -58.36
C GLU A 239 28.44 -18.49 -58.47
N ARG A 240 27.89 -19.26 -57.52
CA ARG A 240 27.92 -20.73 -57.58
C ARG A 240 27.19 -21.26 -58.81
N GLU A 241 26.05 -20.66 -59.16
CA GLU A 241 25.29 -21.03 -60.36
C GLU A 241 26.04 -20.68 -61.65
N ARG A 242 26.68 -19.50 -61.72
CA ARG A 242 27.58 -19.11 -62.82
C ARG A 242 28.78 -20.05 -62.95
N GLY A 243 29.41 -20.41 -61.84
CA GLY A 243 30.53 -21.37 -61.83
C GLY A 243 30.14 -22.74 -62.36
N ARG A 244 28.97 -23.26 -61.95
CA ARG A 244 28.41 -24.52 -62.48
C ARG A 244 28.10 -24.41 -63.97
N SER A 245 27.50 -23.30 -64.39
CA SER A 245 27.16 -23.00 -65.79
C SER A 245 28.39 -23.00 -66.69
N LEU A 246 29.45 -22.29 -66.29
CA LEU A 246 30.71 -22.24 -67.03
C LEU A 246 31.43 -23.59 -67.05
N GLY A 247 31.41 -24.32 -65.94
CA GLY A 247 31.96 -25.68 -65.89
C GLY A 247 31.25 -26.64 -66.84
N LEU A 248 29.92 -26.54 -66.97
CA LEU A 248 29.14 -27.33 -67.91
C LEU A 248 29.44 -26.97 -69.36
N ILE A 249 29.51 -25.67 -69.68
CA ILE A 249 29.92 -25.21 -71.02
C ILE A 249 31.30 -25.75 -71.36
N ALA A 250 32.29 -25.59 -70.47
CA ALA A 250 33.66 -26.05 -70.70
C ALA A 250 33.73 -27.56 -70.93
N ALA A 251 33.01 -28.35 -70.13
CA ALA A 251 32.92 -29.80 -70.29
C ALA A 251 32.29 -30.19 -71.65
N VAL A 252 31.18 -29.55 -72.03
CA VAL A 252 30.53 -29.81 -73.32
C VAL A 252 31.45 -29.43 -74.48
N THR A 253 32.07 -28.25 -74.45
CA THR A 253 33.00 -27.81 -75.50
C THR A 253 34.24 -28.69 -75.60
N GLY A 254 34.75 -29.22 -74.48
CA GLY A 254 35.94 -30.07 -74.45
C GLY A 254 35.71 -31.49 -74.97
N ALA A 255 34.48 -32.02 -74.93
CA ALA A 255 34.17 -33.35 -75.44
C ALA A 255 33.71 -33.38 -76.90
N LEU A 256 33.36 -32.22 -77.44
CA LEU A 256 32.96 -32.11 -78.83
C LEU A 256 34.14 -32.40 -79.77
N PRO A 257 33.92 -33.15 -80.87
CA PRO A 257 34.96 -33.38 -81.85
C PRO A 257 35.30 -32.06 -82.59
N ASP A 258 36.56 -31.89 -83.01
CA ASP A 258 37.06 -30.71 -83.75
C ASP A 258 36.31 -30.42 -85.07
N SER A 259 35.46 -31.35 -85.50
CA SER A 259 34.60 -31.25 -86.69
C SER A 259 33.13 -30.99 -86.35
N SER A 260 32.88 -30.33 -85.22
CA SER A 260 31.54 -29.92 -84.77
C SER A 260 31.53 -28.46 -84.32
N VAL A 261 30.38 -27.80 -84.47
CA VAL A 261 30.14 -26.42 -84.06
C VAL A 261 28.82 -26.37 -83.29
N LEU A 262 28.81 -25.72 -82.14
CA LEU A 262 27.60 -25.41 -81.40
C LEU A 262 27.03 -24.06 -81.81
N THR A 263 25.73 -24.02 -82.04
CA THR A 263 25.01 -22.79 -82.39
C THR A 263 24.14 -22.29 -81.25
N SER A 264 23.60 -23.19 -80.42
CA SER A 264 22.91 -22.80 -79.20
C SER A 264 22.98 -23.90 -78.14
N LEU A 265 23.16 -23.48 -76.89
CA LEU A 265 23.06 -24.34 -75.72
C LEU A 265 22.14 -23.65 -74.71
N ALA A 266 21.03 -24.28 -74.38
CA ALA A 266 20.09 -23.83 -73.36
C ALA A 266 19.91 -24.94 -72.33
N TRP A 267 19.88 -24.61 -71.05
CA TRP A 267 19.57 -25.56 -69.99
C TRP A 267 18.80 -24.88 -68.86
N THR A 268 18.17 -25.68 -68.02
CA THR A 268 17.49 -25.26 -66.80
C THR A 268 18.22 -25.81 -65.57
N GLY A 269 17.94 -25.24 -64.40
CA GLY A 269 18.54 -25.66 -63.12
C GLY A 269 18.29 -27.13 -62.75
N ASP A 270 17.31 -27.77 -63.39
CA ASP A 270 16.92 -29.17 -63.17
C ASP A 270 17.80 -30.17 -63.94
N GLY A 271 18.83 -29.68 -64.67
CA GLY A 271 19.75 -30.50 -65.45
C GLY A 271 19.18 -30.97 -66.78
N THR A 272 18.03 -30.43 -67.19
CA THR A 272 17.44 -30.62 -68.53
C THR A 272 17.87 -29.49 -69.45
N GLY A 273 18.09 -29.78 -70.73
CA GLY A 273 18.49 -28.77 -71.70
C GLY A 273 18.51 -29.26 -73.14
N VAL A 274 18.81 -28.33 -74.01
CA VAL A 274 18.85 -28.48 -75.46
C VAL A 274 20.19 -27.99 -75.98
N LEU A 275 20.88 -28.86 -76.71
CA LEU A 275 22.12 -28.58 -77.42
C LEU A 275 21.83 -28.62 -78.92
N VAL A 276 22.09 -27.53 -79.63
CA VAL A 276 21.92 -27.44 -81.08
C VAL A 276 23.28 -27.12 -81.71
N GLY A 277 23.60 -27.83 -82.77
CA GLY A 277 24.84 -27.64 -83.50
C GLY A 277 24.84 -28.34 -84.85
N ALA A 278 26.01 -28.33 -85.47
CA ALA A 278 26.28 -29.07 -86.69
C ALA A 278 27.59 -29.85 -86.53
N ALA A 279 27.65 -31.07 -87.05
CA ALA A 279 28.86 -31.90 -87.04
C ALA A 279 28.98 -32.70 -88.34
N ARG A 280 30.16 -33.26 -88.63
CA ARG A 280 30.29 -34.21 -89.76
C ARG A 280 29.46 -35.48 -89.59
N HIS A 281 29.38 -35.96 -88.35
CA HIS A 281 28.57 -37.11 -87.94
C HIS A 281 27.87 -36.78 -86.62
N ALA A 282 26.54 -36.60 -86.67
CA ALA A 282 25.74 -36.26 -85.50
C ALA A 282 25.79 -37.35 -84.41
N THR A 283 25.94 -38.61 -84.81
CA THR A 283 26.03 -39.77 -83.91
C THR A 283 27.32 -39.77 -83.07
N ASP A 284 28.43 -39.28 -83.62
CA ASP A 284 29.72 -39.24 -82.92
C ASP A 284 29.71 -38.21 -81.78
N VAL A 285 28.97 -37.11 -81.98
CA VAL A 285 28.75 -36.09 -80.95
C VAL A 285 28.00 -36.67 -79.77
N VAL A 286 26.90 -37.40 -80.02
CA VAL A 286 26.12 -38.06 -78.96
C VAL A 286 26.96 -39.09 -78.21
N ALA A 287 27.70 -39.94 -78.93
CA ALA A 287 28.53 -40.99 -78.32
C ALA A 287 29.71 -40.44 -77.50
N ARG A 288 30.21 -39.23 -77.79
CA ARG A 288 31.23 -38.56 -76.97
C ARG A 288 30.66 -37.82 -75.77
N LEU A 289 29.50 -37.17 -75.93
CA LEU A 289 28.80 -36.52 -74.82
C LEU A 289 28.26 -37.54 -73.81
N ASP A 290 27.84 -38.73 -74.26
CA ASP A 290 27.41 -39.83 -73.38
C ASP A 290 28.58 -40.38 -72.54
N ARG A 291 29.78 -40.44 -73.13
CA ARG A 291 31.01 -40.87 -72.44
C ARG A 291 31.49 -39.91 -71.34
N LEU A 292 31.11 -38.64 -71.37
CA LEU A 292 31.41 -37.69 -70.29
C LEU A 292 30.64 -38.01 -69.00
N GLY A 293 29.48 -38.68 -69.10
CA GLY A 293 28.62 -39.03 -67.96
C GLY A 293 28.04 -37.84 -67.17
N SER A 294 28.32 -36.60 -67.60
CA SER A 294 27.87 -35.36 -66.94
C SER A 294 26.47 -34.90 -67.38
N LEU A 295 25.99 -35.40 -68.52
CA LEU A 295 24.66 -35.13 -69.06
C LEU A 295 23.83 -36.41 -69.02
N ALA A 296 22.73 -36.41 -68.27
CA ALA A 296 21.82 -37.55 -68.20
C ALA A 296 20.86 -37.56 -69.41
N GLY A 297 20.47 -38.74 -69.91
CA GLY A 297 19.33 -38.89 -70.83
C GLY A 297 19.49 -38.23 -72.21
N LEU A 298 20.69 -38.27 -72.79
CA LEU A 298 20.97 -37.73 -74.12
C LEU A 298 20.10 -38.40 -75.20
N ARG A 299 19.38 -37.61 -75.99
CA ARG A 299 18.57 -38.07 -77.13
C ARG A 299 18.66 -37.10 -78.29
N LEU A 300 18.83 -37.63 -79.50
CA LEU A 300 18.66 -36.85 -80.72
C LEU A 300 17.17 -36.55 -80.92
N SER A 301 16.84 -35.28 -81.02
CA SER A 301 15.48 -34.81 -81.26
C SER A 301 15.39 -34.21 -82.66
N GLY A 302 14.58 -34.84 -83.51
CA GLY A 302 14.32 -34.39 -84.88
C GLY A 302 15.20 -35.05 -85.95
N PRO A 303 14.84 -34.87 -87.23
CA PRO A 303 15.58 -35.45 -88.36
C PRO A 303 16.95 -34.80 -88.48
N VAL A 304 17.99 -35.62 -88.69
CA VAL A 304 19.33 -35.13 -89.01
C VAL A 304 19.32 -34.61 -90.44
N VAL A 305 19.34 -33.29 -90.61
CA VAL A 305 19.32 -32.65 -91.93
C VAL A 305 20.76 -32.40 -92.36
N ARG A 306 21.13 -32.93 -93.53
CA ARG A 306 22.42 -32.62 -94.17
C ARG A 306 22.33 -31.26 -94.83
N GLU A 307 23.17 -30.35 -94.39
CA GLU A 307 23.26 -28.99 -94.89
C GLU A 307 24.69 -28.72 -95.36
N PRO A 308 24.90 -28.19 -96.58
CA PRO A 308 26.22 -27.84 -97.06
C PRO A 308 26.70 -26.57 -96.36
N ILE A 309 27.58 -26.71 -95.36
CA ILE A 309 28.21 -25.59 -94.65
C ILE A 309 29.66 -25.48 -95.12
N ALA A 310 30.01 -24.33 -95.72
CA ALA A 310 31.35 -24.04 -96.24
C ALA A 310 31.90 -25.09 -97.22
N GLY A 311 31.04 -25.61 -98.11
CA GLY A 311 31.43 -26.56 -99.16
C GLY A 311 31.69 -28.00 -98.70
N ARG A 312 31.33 -28.33 -97.46
CA ARG A 312 31.36 -29.70 -96.92
C ARG A 312 29.96 -30.10 -96.44
N GLU A 313 29.63 -31.39 -96.44
CA GLU A 313 28.38 -31.88 -95.85
C GLU A 313 28.49 -31.86 -94.33
N TRP A 314 27.57 -31.13 -93.68
CA TRP A 314 27.42 -31.12 -92.23
C TRP A 314 26.02 -31.60 -91.86
N GLU A 315 25.93 -32.34 -90.76
CA GLU A 315 24.69 -32.82 -90.18
C GLU A 315 24.28 -31.88 -89.06
N ARG A 316 23.15 -31.19 -89.24
CA ARG A 316 22.55 -30.38 -88.18
C ARG A 316 21.88 -31.33 -87.17
N PHE A 317 22.22 -31.15 -85.89
CA PHE A 317 21.68 -31.95 -84.81
C PHE A 317 21.03 -31.07 -83.74
N THR A 318 20.02 -31.63 -83.09
CA THR A 318 19.45 -31.11 -81.85
C THR A 318 19.44 -32.26 -80.86
N ILE A 319 20.12 -32.08 -79.74
CA ILE A 319 20.24 -33.07 -78.67
C ILE A 319 19.49 -32.53 -77.46
N LEU A 320 18.55 -33.31 -76.96
CA LEU A 320 17.92 -33.09 -75.66
C LEU A 320 18.71 -33.89 -74.63
N PHE A 321 18.96 -33.27 -73.48
CA PHE A 321 19.53 -33.94 -72.30
C PHE A 321 18.67 -33.58 -71.09
N GLY A 322 18.62 -34.46 -70.10
CA GLY A 322 17.76 -34.28 -68.94
C GLY A 322 17.32 -35.60 -68.33
N ARG A 323 16.90 -35.53 -67.07
CA ARG A 323 16.52 -36.70 -66.27
C ARG A 323 15.06 -37.15 -66.51
N ASP A 324 14.56 -37.06 -67.74
CA ASP A 324 13.28 -37.65 -68.12
C ASP A 324 13.49 -39.03 -68.76
N GLY A 325 13.88 -39.96 -67.89
CA GLY A 325 13.81 -41.40 -68.16
C GLY A 325 12.38 -41.90 -68.02
N GLY A 326 11.64 -41.96 -69.12
CA GLY A 326 10.62 -42.99 -69.32
C GLY A 326 9.16 -42.55 -69.29
N ARG A 327 8.65 -42.08 -70.44
CA ARG A 327 7.28 -42.39 -70.89
C ARG A 327 7.19 -42.30 -72.42
N ALA A 328 7.64 -43.37 -73.06
CA ALA A 328 7.10 -43.81 -74.33
C ALA A 328 6.93 -45.31 -74.21
N ARG A 329 5.69 -45.75 -74.01
CA ARG A 329 5.28 -47.12 -74.30
C ARG A 329 4.13 -47.00 -75.29
N ASP A 330 4.40 -47.55 -76.46
CA ASP A 330 3.50 -47.68 -77.60
C ASP A 330 2.14 -48.28 -77.24
N GLY A 331 1.13 -47.95 -78.05
CA GLY A 331 0.12 -48.93 -78.45
C GLY A 331 -1.31 -48.69 -77.97
N SER A 332 -2.02 -47.78 -78.66
CA SER A 332 -3.28 -48.06 -79.37
C SER A 332 -3.73 -46.83 -80.15
#